data_AF-A0AAW3TUB3-F1
#
_entry.id   AF-A0AAW3TUB3-F1
#
_cell.length_a   1.000
_cell.length_b   1.000
_cell.length_c   1.000
_cell.angle_alpha   90.00
_cell.angle_beta   90.00
_cell.angle_gamma   90.00
#
_symmetry.space_group_name_H-M   'P 1'
#
loop_
_entity.id
_entity.type
_entity.pdbx_description
1 polymer ?
#
loop_
_entity_poly.entity_id
_entity_poly.type
_entity_poly.pdbx_seq_one_letter_code
_entity_poly.pdbx_strand_id
1 'polypeptide(L)'
;MDGAPQNTDGIRSEAFEEQKGKGRPKGAPNKTTALLKDAIIQAAIKAGGDGEEGGLVGYLVKQATDYPKGFLPLLGKVLPMQLAGDDGEPLVIKIVKPDA
;
A
#
# COMPACT_ATOMS: atom_id res chain seq x y z
N MET A 1 7.02 -39.75 -47.72
CA MET A 1 7.38 -38.44 -47.13
C MET A 1 6.55 -38.32 -45.88
N ASP A 2 6.98 -39.02 -44.82
CA ASP A 2 6.16 -39.20 -43.62
C ASP A 2 6.75 -38.33 -42.52
N GLY A 3 6.22 -37.12 -42.40
CA GLY A 3 6.54 -36.21 -41.31
C GLY A 3 5.86 -36.69 -40.03
N ALA A 4 6.64 -37.24 -39.11
CA ALA A 4 6.16 -37.56 -37.77
C ALA A 4 5.68 -36.28 -37.05
N PRO A 5 4.55 -36.32 -36.32
CA PRO A 5 4.12 -35.19 -35.50
C PRO A 5 5.15 -34.98 -34.38
N GLN A 6 5.77 -33.80 -34.34
CA GLN A 6 6.60 -33.37 -33.23
C GLN A 6 5.70 -33.21 -32.00
N ASN A 7 5.70 -34.23 -31.14
CA ASN A 7 5.01 -34.19 -29.86
C ASN A 7 5.68 -33.13 -28.96
N THR A 8 4.94 -32.06 -28.66
CA THR A 8 5.39 -30.96 -27.78
C THR A 8 4.90 -31.10 -26.34
N ASP A 9 4.37 -32.27 -25.96
CA ASP A 9 3.77 -32.53 -24.64
C ASP A 9 4.79 -32.56 -23.48
N GLY A 10 6.10 -32.44 -23.77
CA GLY A 10 7.18 -32.55 -22.78
C GLY A 10 7.66 -31.25 -22.12
N ILE A 11 7.11 -30.07 -22.44
CA ILE A 11 7.63 -28.78 -21.92
C ILE A 11 6.74 -28.16 -20.82
N ARG A 12 6.04 -28.97 -20.03
CA ARG A 12 5.29 -28.49 -18.86
C ARG A 12 5.85 -29.16 -17.61
N SER A 13 6.41 -28.35 -16.72
CA SER A 13 6.92 -28.82 -15.43
C SER A 13 5.77 -29.29 -14.54
N GLU A 14 6.03 -30.27 -13.68
CA GLU A 14 5.06 -30.81 -12.71
C GLU A 14 4.41 -29.71 -11.84
N ALA A 15 5.19 -28.67 -11.52
CA ALA A 15 4.72 -27.48 -10.80
C ALA A 15 3.64 -26.67 -11.55
N PHE A 16 3.60 -26.71 -12.88
CA PHE A 16 2.60 -26.01 -13.69
C PHE A 16 1.26 -26.74 -13.69
N GLU A 17 1.26 -28.08 -13.64
CA GLU A 17 0.03 -28.87 -13.52
C GLU A 17 -0.60 -28.74 -12.12
N GLU A 18 0.20 -28.61 -11.05
CA GLU A 18 -0.31 -28.36 -9.69
C GLU A 18 -0.95 -26.98 -9.50
N GLN A 19 -0.56 -26.00 -10.32
CA GLN A 19 -1.09 -24.63 -10.29
C GLN A 19 -2.32 -24.43 -11.18
N LYS A 20 -2.68 -25.44 -11.98
CA LYS A 20 -3.78 -25.38 -12.94
C LYS A 20 -5.12 -25.32 -12.20
N GLY A 21 -5.95 -24.33 -12.51
CA GLY A 21 -7.24 -24.12 -11.87
C GLY A 21 -7.20 -23.33 -10.55
N LYS A 22 -6.02 -23.07 -9.97
CA LYS A 22 -5.89 -22.09 -8.88
C LYS A 22 -6.01 -20.68 -9.46
N GLY A 23 -7.17 -20.07 -9.26
CA GLY A 23 -7.35 -18.64 -9.53
C GLY A 23 -6.38 -17.79 -8.71
N ARG A 24 -6.21 -16.52 -9.08
CA ARG A 24 -5.38 -15.59 -8.32
C ARG A 24 -5.88 -15.53 -6.86
N PRO A 25 -5.00 -15.69 -5.85
CA PRO A 25 -5.43 -15.68 -4.46
C PRO A 25 -6.15 -14.38 -4.12
N LYS A 26 -7.21 -14.47 -3.31
CA LYS A 26 -8.01 -13.32 -2.89
C LYS A 26 -7.11 -12.31 -2.18
N GLY A 27 -7.14 -11.06 -2.64
CA GLY A 27 -6.30 -9.97 -2.09
C GLY A 27 -4.91 -9.86 -2.71
N ALA A 28 -4.50 -10.73 -3.63
CA ALA A 28 -3.19 -10.62 -4.26
C ALA A 28 -3.08 -9.34 -5.11
N PRO A 29 -2.15 -8.42 -4.78
CA PRO A 29 -2.07 -7.10 -5.41
C PRO A 29 -1.75 -7.22 -6.89
N ASN A 30 -2.39 -6.42 -7.75
CA ASN A 30 -2.10 -6.38 -9.18
C ASN A 30 -0.62 -5.98 -9.41
N LYS A 31 0.13 -6.82 -10.14
CA LYS A 31 1.59 -6.71 -10.29
C LYS A 31 2.01 -5.37 -10.88
N THR A 32 1.33 -4.91 -11.93
CA THR A 32 1.64 -3.64 -12.61
C THR A 32 1.42 -2.45 -11.69
N THR A 33 0.29 -2.43 -10.98
CA THR A 33 -0.01 -1.33 -10.05
C THR A 33 0.87 -1.35 -8.80
N ALA A 34 1.27 -2.53 -8.33
CA ALA A 34 2.20 -2.66 -7.21
C ALA A 34 3.57 -2.09 -7.58
N LEU A 35 4.11 -2.50 -8.73
CA LEU A 35 5.39 -2.00 -9.24
C LEU A 35 5.37 -0.48 -9.43
N LEU A 36 4.28 0.08 -9.96
CA LEU A 36 4.13 1.53 -10.09
C LEU A 36 4.07 2.25 -8.74
N LYS A 37 3.33 1.71 -7.76
CA LYS A 37 3.29 2.28 -6.39
C LYS A 37 4.67 2.30 -5.76
N ASP A 38 5.41 1.21 -5.87
CA ASP A 38 6.75 1.09 -5.31
C ASP A 38 7.71 2.10 -5.97
N ALA A 39 7.65 2.24 -7.30
CA ALA A 39 8.45 3.21 -8.02
C ALA A 39 8.16 4.66 -7.61
N ILE A 40 6.87 5.00 -7.41
CA ILE A 40 6.45 6.34 -6.94
C ILE A 40 6.99 6.61 -5.54
N ILE A 41 6.88 5.65 -4.61
CA ILE A 41 7.39 5.80 -3.24
C ILE A 41 8.90 5.97 -3.25
N GLN A 42 9.64 5.16 -4.01
CA GLN A 42 11.08 5.29 -4.13
C GLN A 42 11.51 6.63 -4.73
N ALA A 43 10.78 7.13 -5.73
CA ALA A 43 11.03 8.45 -6.31
C ALA A 43 10.81 9.57 -5.28
N ALA A 44 9.73 9.49 -4.49
CA ALA A 44 9.44 10.45 -3.43
C ALA A 44 10.53 10.45 -2.34
N ILE A 45 10.99 9.27 -1.91
CA ILE A 45 12.11 9.13 -0.96
C ILE A 45 13.35 9.82 -1.51
N LYS A 46 13.76 9.50 -2.74
CA LYS A 46 14.94 10.11 -3.37
C LYS A 46 14.81 11.62 -3.52
N ALA A 47 13.61 12.11 -3.86
CA ALA A 47 13.35 13.54 -4.03
C ALA A 47 13.43 14.33 -2.72
N GLY A 48 13.28 13.69 -1.57
CA GLY A 48 13.46 14.31 -0.26
C GLY A 48 14.91 14.38 0.23
N GLY A 49 15.86 13.81 -0.50
CA GLY A 49 17.30 13.91 -0.23
C GLY A 49 17.78 13.09 0.97
N ASP A 50 19.07 13.21 1.27
CA ASP A 50 19.76 12.48 2.34
C ASP A 50 20.04 13.44 3.51
N GLY A 51 19.53 13.14 4.71
CA GLY A 51 19.64 14.00 5.92
C GLY A 51 18.85 13.48 7.12
N GLU A 52 18.86 14.18 8.28
CA GLU A 52 18.10 13.78 9.49
C GLU A 52 16.59 13.70 9.25
N GLU A 53 16.04 14.60 8.43
CA GLU A 53 14.67 14.57 7.94
C GLU A 53 14.58 14.01 6.51
N GLY A 54 15.65 13.43 5.97
CA GLY A 54 15.74 12.99 4.58
C GLY A 54 14.74 11.88 4.22
N GLY A 55 14.64 11.58 2.92
CA GLY A 55 13.73 10.56 2.41
C GLY A 55 12.28 11.07 2.28
N LEU A 56 11.31 10.20 2.58
CA LEU A 56 9.89 10.53 2.36
C LEU A 56 9.42 11.69 3.24
N VAL A 57 9.95 11.80 4.47
CA VAL A 57 9.61 12.89 5.40
C VAL A 57 10.03 14.23 4.82
N GLY A 58 11.28 14.36 4.38
CA GLY A 58 11.81 15.59 3.79
C GLY A 58 11.07 16.00 2.53
N TYR A 59 10.65 15.03 1.71
CA TYR A 59 9.79 15.31 0.57
C TYR A 59 8.43 15.89 1.01
N LEU A 60 7.80 15.32 2.03
CA LEU A 60 6.53 15.79 2.56
C LEU A 60 6.63 17.16 3.25
N VAL A 61 7.71 17.44 3.97
CA VAL A 61 8.00 18.76 4.56
C VAL A 61 8.11 19.83 3.46
N LYS A 62 8.84 19.52 2.39
CA LYS A 62 8.93 20.39 1.22
C LYS A 62 7.55 20.62 0.59
N GLN A 63 6.76 19.57 0.37
CA GLN A 63 5.41 19.71 -0.20
C GLN A 63 4.45 20.49 0.70
N ALA A 64 4.58 20.38 2.03
CA ALA A 64 3.78 21.16 2.97
C ALA A 64 4.00 22.68 2.81
N THR A 65 5.21 23.08 2.43
CA THR A 65 5.59 24.49 2.22
C THR A 65 5.31 24.95 0.80
N ASP A 66 5.76 24.18 -0.21
CA ASP A 66 5.67 24.56 -1.63
C ASP A 66 4.25 24.41 -2.19
N TYR A 67 3.49 23.42 -1.70
CA TYR A 67 2.15 23.09 -2.20
C TYR A 67 1.15 22.75 -1.08
N PRO A 68 0.83 23.71 -0.19
CA PRO A 68 0.00 23.48 0.99
C PRO A 68 -1.42 22.99 0.65
N LYS A 69 -1.98 23.44 -0.48
CA LYS A 69 -3.32 23.01 -0.93
C LYS A 69 -3.41 21.51 -1.21
N GLY A 70 -2.32 20.88 -1.67
CA GLY A 70 -2.27 19.43 -1.87
C GLY A 70 -1.93 18.66 -0.60
N PHE A 71 -1.24 19.29 0.35
CA PHE A 71 -0.83 18.67 1.60
C PHE A 71 -1.97 18.60 2.63
N LEU A 72 -2.77 19.66 2.78
CA LEU A 72 -3.85 19.73 3.77
C LEU A 72 -4.85 18.56 3.73
N PRO A 73 -5.30 18.05 2.56
CA PRO A 73 -6.16 16.88 2.50
C PRO A 73 -5.54 15.59 3.06
N LEU A 74 -4.20 15.48 3.08
CA LEU A 74 -3.52 14.33 3.67
C LEU A 74 -3.71 14.30 5.19
N LEU A 75 -3.72 15.47 5.84
CA LEU A 75 -4.02 15.58 7.28
C LEU A 75 -5.40 15.00 7.59
N GLY A 76 -6.41 15.32 6.78
CA GLY A 76 -7.75 14.75 6.93
C GLY A 76 -7.82 13.23 6.75
N LYS A 77 -6.88 12.62 6.00
CA LYS A 77 -6.83 11.16 5.77
C LYS A 77 -6.09 10.40 6.86
N VAL A 78 -5.16 11.03 7.57
CA VAL A 78 -4.41 10.39 8.68
C VAL A 78 -5.10 10.56 10.03
N LEU A 79 -6.12 11.43 10.11
CA LEU A 79 -6.93 11.57 11.32
C LEU A 79 -7.92 10.39 11.45
N PRO A 80 -8.12 9.86 12.67
CA PRO A 80 -9.14 8.85 12.92
C PRO A 80 -10.53 9.41 12.62
N MET A 81 -11.33 8.70 11.81
CA MET A 81 -12.72 9.09 11.53
C MET A 81 -13.69 8.73 12.66
N GLN A 82 -13.30 7.81 13.54
CA GLN A 82 -14.08 7.34 14.68
C GLN A 82 -13.26 7.58 15.94
N LEU A 83 -13.85 8.23 16.93
CA LEU A 83 -13.30 8.23 18.28
C LEU A 83 -13.45 6.81 18.84
N ALA A 84 -12.33 6.17 19.16
CA ALA A 84 -12.29 4.95 19.95
C ALA A 84 -11.77 5.28 21.34
N GLY A 85 -12.06 4.42 22.32
CA GLY A 85 -11.32 4.40 23.58
C GLY A 85 -9.86 3.99 23.36
N ASP A 86 -9.07 4.00 24.43
CA ASP A 86 -7.69 3.50 24.39
C ASP A 86 -7.63 2.11 23.76
N ASP A 87 -6.60 1.88 22.94
CA ASP A 87 -6.33 0.60 22.27
C ASP A 87 -7.50 0.04 21.42
N GLY A 88 -8.44 0.89 20.99
CA GLY A 88 -9.59 0.48 20.18
C GLY A 88 -10.78 -0.03 21.00
N GLU A 89 -10.73 0.11 22.32
CA GLU A 89 -11.84 -0.22 23.21
C GLU A 89 -13.05 0.70 22.98
N PRO A 90 -14.26 0.30 23.40
CA PRO A 90 -15.43 1.16 23.37
C PRO A 90 -15.21 2.46 24.18
N LEU A 91 -15.73 3.58 23.67
CA LEU A 91 -15.72 4.85 24.39
C LEU A 91 -16.48 4.74 25.72
N VAL A 92 -15.83 5.08 26.83
CA VAL A 92 -16.46 5.19 28.15
C VAL A 92 -16.79 6.65 28.42
N ILE A 93 -18.08 6.99 28.40
CA ILE A 93 -18.57 8.33 28.72
C ILE A 93 -18.85 8.41 30.23
N LYS A 94 -18.04 9.17 30.98
CA LYS A 94 -18.32 9.50 32.39
C LYS A 94 -19.05 10.84 32.47
N ILE A 95 -20.32 10.80 32.87
CA ILE A 95 -21.11 12.01 33.15
C ILE A 95 -20.86 12.38 34.62
N VAL A 96 -20.23 13.53 34.85
CA VAL A 96 -19.99 14.08 36.20
C VAL A 96 -20.96 15.23 36.41
N LYS A 97 -21.69 15.23 37.52
CA LYS A 97 -22.55 16.36 37.89
C LYS A 97 -21.64 17.50 38.36
N PRO A 98 -21.77 18.73 37.84
CA PRO A 98 -20.99 19.85 38.35
C PRO A 98 -21.37 20.11 39.81
N ASP A 99 -20.36 20.35 40.64
CA ASP A 99 -20.55 20.76 42.03
C ASP A 99 -21.30 22.11 42.02
N ALA A 100 -22.41 22.14 42.76
CA ALA A 100 -23.33 23.27 42.85
C ALA A 100 -22.76 24.42 43.70
#